data_AF-A0A7Y2EPN8-F1
#
_entry.id   AF-A0A7Y2EPN8-F1
#
_cell.length_a   1.000
_cell.length_b   1.000
_cell.length_c   1.000
_cell.angle_alpha   90.00
_cell.angle_beta   90.00
_cell.angle_gamma   90.00
#
_symmetry.space_group_name_H-M   'P 1'
#
loop_
_entity.id
_entity.type
_entity.pdbx_description
1 polymer ?
#
loop_
_entity_poly.entity_id
_entity_poly.type
_entity_poly.pdbx_seq_one_letter_code
_entity_poly.pdbx_strand_id
1 'polypeptide(L)'
;MSTDATLVSRMVVVAVDCHSHLPPVIEVAIALANAQRLAVYGLCIEDADLVSVSRLPFTQEITLSGAKPRALQERDLQRTLAGFSRRFRQLLADRAEQAAVKYSFDRVHGRRQAMDIGGPPHSDYLVLGQR
;
A
#
# COMPACT_ATOMS: atom_id res chain seq x y z
N MET A 1 -11.43 26.06 25.17
CA MET A 1 -11.41 24.57 25.09
C MET A 1 -12.44 24.23 24.00
N SER A 2 -12.09 23.77 22.81
CA SER A 2 -11.03 22.83 22.44
C SER A 2 -10.25 23.26 21.21
N THR A 3 -8.96 23.00 21.28
CA THR A 3 -7.94 23.09 20.24
C THR A 3 -8.17 21.93 19.27
N ASP A 4 -8.47 22.19 18.00
CA ASP A 4 -8.30 21.19 16.94
C ASP A 4 -7.42 21.80 15.85
N ALA A 5 -6.13 21.85 16.18
CA ALA A 5 -5.10 22.20 15.23
C ALA A 5 -5.00 21.04 14.25
N THR A 6 -5.66 21.17 13.10
CA THR A 6 -5.43 20.35 11.91
C THR A 6 -3.94 20.48 11.53
N LEU A 7 -3.10 19.66 12.15
CA LEU A 7 -1.66 19.59 11.88
C LEU A 7 -1.49 19.01 10.48
N VAL A 8 -1.46 19.90 9.49
CA VAL A 8 -1.06 19.61 8.10
C VAL A 8 0.37 19.11 8.14
N SER A 9 0.54 17.80 8.33
CA SER A 9 1.85 17.18 8.50
C SER A 9 2.41 16.85 7.13
N ARG A 10 3.50 17.53 6.75
CA ARG A 10 4.30 17.19 5.58
C ARG A 10 4.81 15.76 5.71
N MET A 11 4.58 14.94 4.69
CA MET A 11 4.91 13.52 4.71
C MET A 11 5.29 12.97 3.34
N VAL A 12 5.99 11.85 3.35
CA VAL A 12 6.21 11.00 2.17
C VAL A 12 5.11 9.95 2.14
N VAL A 13 4.36 9.89 1.05
CA VAL A 13 3.35 8.83 0.83
C VAL A 13 3.97 7.71 0.01
N VAL A 14 3.82 6.48 0.46
CA VAL A 14 4.28 5.28 -0.25
C VAL A 14 3.08 4.46 -0.65
N ALA A 15 2.73 4.48 -1.94
CA ALA A 15 1.60 3.72 -2.43
C ALA A 15 2.08 2.45 -3.12
N VAL A 16 1.55 1.30 -2.68
CA VAL A 16 1.88 -0.02 -3.22
C VAL A 16 0.61 -0.82 -3.48
N ASP A 17 0.67 -1.68 -4.48
CA ASP A 17 -0.31 -2.72 -4.75
C ASP A 17 0.36 -4.10 -4.72
N CYS A 18 -0.42 -5.18 -4.84
CA CYS A 18 0.10 -6.55 -4.75
C CYS A 18 1.14 -6.93 -5.82
N HIS A 19 1.33 -6.09 -6.84
CA HIS A 19 2.33 -6.27 -7.88
C HIS A 19 3.66 -5.56 -7.57
N SER A 20 3.69 -4.73 -6.53
CA SER A 20 4.83 -3.87 -6.20
C SER A 20 5.99 -4.63 -5.56
N HIS A 21 7.22 -4.29 -5.96
CA HIS A 21 8.43 -4.75 -5.27
C HIS A 21 8.67 -3.95 -3.98
N LEU A 22 8.31 -4.54 -2.83
CA LEU A 22 8.28 -3.85 -1.54
C LEU A 22 9.63 -3.32 -1.01
N PRO A 23 10.76 -4.04 -1.07
CA PRO A 23 11.98 -3.55 -0.42
C PRO A 23 12.51 -2.24 -1.02
N PRO A 24 12.72 -2.12 -2.35
CA PRO A 24 13.26 -0.89 -2.92
C PRO A 24 12.36 0.33 -2.72
N VAL A 25 11.04 0.16 -2.86
CA VAL A 25 10.09 1.29 -2.73
C VAL A 25 10.07 1.85 -1.31
N ILE A 26 10.13 0.96 -0.30
CA ILE A 26 10.19 1.37 1.11
C ILE A 26 11.55 2.00 1.42
N GLU A 27 12.65 1.42 0.94
CA GLU A 27 14.00 1.96 1.15
C GLU A 27 14.12 3.40 0.64
N VAL A 28 13.65 3.66 -0.59
CA VAL A 28 13.65 5.01 -1.17
C VAL A 28 12.80 5.96 -0.35
N ALA A 29 11.61 5.55 0.06
CA ALA A 29 10.72 6.41 0.84
C ALA A 29 11.27 6.75 2.22
N ILE A 30 11.84 5.76 2.93
CA ILE A 30 12.47 5.95 4.23
C ILE A 30 13.70 6.86 4.10
N ALA A 31 14.54 6.65 3.08
CA ALA A 31 15.69 7.50 2.83
C ALA A 31 15.27 8.96 2.57
N LEU A 32 14.23 9.16 1.76
CA LEU A 32 13.69 10.48 1.45
C LEU A 32 13.10 11.17 2.70
N ALA A 33 12.30 10.43 3.47
CA ALA A 33 11.71 10.94 4.69
C ALA A 33 12.76 11.31 5.74
N ASN A 34 13.79 10.49 5.91
CA ASN A 34 14.89 10.77 6.83
C ASN A 34 15.68 12.02 6.41
N ALA A 35 16.02 12.13 5.11
CA ALA A 35 16.74 13.29 4.58
C ALA A 35 15.97 14.61 4.76
N GLN A 36 14.63 14.55 4.67
CA GLN A 36 13.74 15.71 4.75
C GLN A 36 13.09 15.90 6.12
N ARG A 37 13.39 15.02 7.10
CA ARG A 37 12.77 14.98 8.43
C ARG A 37 11.23 14.93 8.38
N LEU A 38 10.70 14.15 7.45
CA LEU A 38 9.28 13.94 7.24
C LEU A 38 8.82 12.61 7.86
N ALA A 39 7.51 12.48 8.07
CA ALA A 39 6.89 11.20 8.38
C ALA A 39 6.64 10.40 7.08
N VAL A 40 6.45 9.09 7.20
CA VAL A 40 6.04 8.22 6.10
C VAL A 40 4.63 7.69 6.30
N TYR A 41 3.79 7.84 5.29
CA TYR A 41 2.47 7.22 5.24
C TYR A 41 2.44 6.09 4.21
N GLY A 42 2.34 4.86 4.69
CA GLY A 42 2.22 3.69 3.84
C GLY A 42 0.77 3.43 3.45
N LEU A 43 0.51 3.38 2.15
CA LEU A 43 -0.81 3.13 1.58
C LEU A 43 -0.80 1.83 0.76
N CYS A 44 -1.53 0.83 1.24
CA CYS A 44 -1.76 -0.40 0.49
C CYS A 44 -3.05 -0.29 -0.32
N ILE A 45 -2.93 -0.35 -1.64
CA ILE A 45 -4.06 -0.29 -2.57
C ILE A 45 -4.47 -1.72 -2.90
N GLU A 46 -5.67 -2.11 -2.48
CA GLU A 46 -6.31 -3.35 -2.90
C GLU A 46 -7.08 -3.12 -4.19
N ASP A 47 -6.93 -3.97 -5.20
CA ASP A 47 -7.68 -3.85 -6.44
C ASP A 47 -9.13 -4.32 -6.25
N ALA A 48 -10.06 -3.36 -6.23
CA ALA A 48 -11.49 -3.63 -6.04
C ALA A 48 -12.11 -4.37 -7.25
N ASP A 49 -11.60 -4.14 -8.46
CA ASP A 49 -12.10 -4.80 -9.66
C ASP A 49 -11.70 -6.28 -9.64
N LEU A 50 -10.49 -6.58 -9.18
CA LEU A 50 -10.01 -7.96 -9.02
C LEU A 50 -10.86 -8.74 -8.00
N VAL A 51 -11.22 -8.12 -6.87
CA VAL A 51 -12.13 -8.73 -5.89
C VAL A 51 -13.52 -8.93 -6.48
N SER A 52 -14.05 -7.96 -7.22
CA SER A 52 -15.36 -8.06 -7.86
C SER A 52 -15.41 -9.22 -8.87
N VAL A 53 -14.40 -9.33 -9.74
CA VAL A 53 -14.34 -10.38 -10.77
C VAL A 53 -14.17 -11.77 -10.16
N SER A 54 -13.54 -11.90 -8.98
CA SER A 54 -13.42 -13.18 -8.27
C SER A 54 -14.74 -13.79 -7.79
N ARG A 55 -15.83 -13.01 -7.79
CA ARG A 55 -17.17 -13.47 -7.43
C ARG A 55 -17.95 -14.07 -8.59
N LEU A 56 -17.44 -13.94 -9.83
CA LEU A 56 -18.11 -14.47 -11.01
C LEU A 56 -17.80 -15.97 -11.17
N PRO A 57 -18.81 -16.81 -11.51
CA PRO A 57 -18.66 -18.27 -11.52
C PRO A 57 -17.77 -18.80 -12.66
N PHE A 58 -17.35 -17.93 -13.59
CA PHE A 58 -16.52 -18.27 -14.75
C PHE A 58 -15.12 -17.66 -14.69
N THR A 59 -14.75 -17.00 -13.58
CA THR A 59 -13.43 -16.38 -13.47
C THR A 59 -12.36 -17.42 -13.23
N GLN A 60 -11.29 -17.33 -14.02
CA GLN A 60 -10.13 -18.19 -13.94
C GLN A 60 -8.86 -17.37 -13.72
N GLU A 61 -7.89 -17.98 -13.05
CA GLU A 61 -6.54 -17.44 -12.92
C GLU A 61 -5.50 -18.40 -13.50
N ILE A 62 -4.38 -17.84 -13.93
CA ILE A 62 -3.18 -18.59 -14.31
C ILE A 62 -2.06 -18.11 -13.39
N THR A 63 -1.55 -19.02 -12.55
CA THR A 63 -0.45 -18.71 -11.66
C THR A 63 0.89 -18.98 -12.33
N LEU A 64 1.92 -18.21 -11.97
CA LEU A 64 3.28 -18.41 -12.48
C LEU A 64 3.84 -19.80 -12.16
N SER A 65 3.46 -20.39 -11.04
CA SER A 65 3.90 -21.73 -10.61
C SER A 65 3.11 -22.86 -11.26
N GLY A 66 1.85 -22.65 -11.62
CA GLY A 66 0.96 -23.68 -12.15
C GLY A 66 0.91 -23.75 -13.67
N ALA A 67 1.14 -22.63 -14.36
CA ALA A 67 1.06 -22.48 -15.82
C ALA A 67 -0.23 -23.05 -16.46
N LYS A 68 -1.29 -23.26 -15.67
CA LYS A 68 -2.56 -23.84 -16.08
C LYS A 68 -3.72 -23.00 -15.53
N PRO A 69 -4.80 -22.79 -16.31
CA PRO A 69 -6.00 -22.13 -15.82
C PRO A 69 -6.64 -22.92 -14.67
N ARG A 70 -7.05 -22.22 -13.62
CA ARG A 70 -7.88 -22.76 -12.52
C ARG A 70 -8.94 -21.74 -12.11
N ALA A 71 -9.99 -22.19 -11.44
CA ALA A 71 -11.01 -21.29 -10.90
C ALA A 71 -10.37 -20.31 -9.91
N LEU A 72 -10.65 -19.01 -10.08
CA LEU A 72 -10.24 -18.00 -9.11
C LEU A 72 -11.17 -18.09 -7.91
N GLN A 73 -10.64 -18.46 -6.74
CA GLN A 73 -11.42 -18.48 -5.51
C GLN A 73 -11.28 -17.15 -4.77
N GLU A 74 -12.41 -16.49 -4.49
CA GLU A 74 -12.44 -15.22 -3.72
C GLU A 74 -11.65 -15.31 -2.41
N ARG A 75 -11.79 -16.43 -1.68
CA ARG A 75 -11.09 -16.66 -0.41
C ARG A 75 -9.57 -16.68 -0.56
N ASP A 76 -9.06 -17.31 -1.62
CA ASP A 76 -7.63 -17.41 -1.89
C ASP A 76 -7.06 -16.06 -2.33
N LEU A 77 -7.82 -15.32 -3.14
CA LEU A 77 -7.47 -13.95 -3.53
C LEU A 77 -7.40 -13.03 -2.31
N GLN A 78 -8.45 -12.99 -1.48
CA GLN A 78 -8.50 -12.17 -0.27
C GLN A 78 -7.36 -12.51 0.69
N ARG A 79 -7.07 -13.80 0.88
CA ARG A 79 -5.94 -14.25 1.69
C ARG A 79 -4.60 -13.77 1.13
N THR A 80 -4.45 -13.78 -0.19
CA THR A 80 -3.24 -13.29 -0.87
C THR A 80 -3.06 -11.79 -0.68
N LEU A 81 -4.10 -11.00 -0.89
CA LEU A 81 -4.09 -9.54 -0.70
C LEU A 81 -3.81 -9.17 0.77
N ALA A 82 -4.46 -9.85 1.72
CA ALA A 82 -4.21 -9.66 3.15
C ALA A 82 -2.77 -10.04 3.54
N GLY A 83 -2.23 -11.11 2.96
CA GLY A 83 -0.84 -11.52 3.15
C GLY A 83 0.15 -10.46 2.66
N PHE A 84 -0.10 -9.89 1.48
CA PHE A 84 0.69 -8.80 0.93
C PHE A 84 0.64 -7.54 1.82
N SER A 85 -0.56 -7.11 2.20
CA SER A 85 -0.76 -5.94 3.07
C SER A 85 -0.03 -6.08 4.42
N ARG A 86 -0.09 -7.27 5.03
CA ARG A 86 0.66 -7.56 6.27
C ARG A 86 2.16 -7.48 6.06
N ARG A 87 2.67 -8.06 4.97
CA ARG A 87 4.12 -8.01 4.63
C ARG A 87 4.59 -6.58 4.41
N PHE A 88 3.79 -5.77 3.71
CA PHE A 88 4.09 -4.35 3.50
C PHE A 88 4.13 -3.59 4.82
N ARG A 89 3.11 -3.74 5.67
CA ARG A 89 3.07 -3.11 7.00
C ARG A 89 4.29 -3.49 7.86
N GLN A 90 4.65 -4.77 7.89
CA GLN A 90 5.81 -5.25 8.66
C GLN A 90 7.10 -4.63 8.14
N LEU A 91 7.34 -4.71 6.83
CA LEU A 91 8.57 -4.18 6.25
C LEU A 91 8.67 -2.65 6.40
N LEU A 92 7.56 -1.92 6.29
CA LEU A 92 7.52 -0.48 6.55
C LEU A 92 7.90 -0.17 8.00
N ALA A 93 7.28 -0.87 8.96
CA ALA A 93 7.57 -0.71 10.38
C ALA A 93 9.05 -0.98 10.68
N ASP A 94 9.57 -2.11 10.22
CA ASP A 94 10.96 -2.52 10.46
C ASP A 94 11.96 -1.45 9.96
N ARG A 95 11.76 -0.94 8.73
CA ARG A 95 12.66 0.05 8.14
C ARG A 95 12.49 1.45 8.73
N ALA A 96 11.27 1.84 9.07
CA ALA A 96 11.00 3.12 9.73
C ALA A 96 11.60 3.17 11.14
N GLU A 97 11.45 2.09 11.91
CA GLU A 97 12.02 1.97 13.25
C GLU A 97 13.55 1.98 13.23
N GLN A 98 14.18 1.25 12.30
CA GLN A 98 15.63 1.28 12.10
C GLN A 98 16.17 2.68 11.76
N ALA A 99 15.39 3.49 11.03
CA ALA A 99 15.77 4.84 10.65
C ALA A 99 15.26 5.93 11.61
N ALA A 100 14.58 5.56 12.71
CA ALA A 100 13.90 6.48 13.63
C ALA A 100 12.92 7.46 12.94
N VAL A 101 12.25 7.01 11.88
CA VAL A 101 11.27 7.77 11.11
C VAL A 101 9.85 7.48 11.61
N LYS A 102 9.05 8.52 11.85
CA LYS A 102 7.62 8.35 12.19
C LYS A 102 6.88 7.74 11.01
N TYR A 103 6.04 6.74 11.27
CA TYR A 103 5.27 6.09 10.23
C TYR A 103 3.82 5.84 10.63
N SER A 104 2.96 5.76 9.62
CA SER A 104 1.59 5.26 9.72
C SER A 104 1.26 4.42 8.51
N PHE A 105 0.21 3.61 8.61
CA PHE A 105 -0.18 2.64 7.59
C PHE A 105 -1.69 2.60 7.46
N ASP A 106 -2.18 2.58 6.22
CA ASP A 106 -3.58 2.35 5.90
C ASP A 106 -3.76 1.50 4.64
N ARG A 107 -4.99 1.02 4.46
CA ARG A 107 -5.40 0.19 3.33
C ARG A 107 -6.68 0.72 2.70
N VAL A 108 -6.64 0.87 1.38
CA VAL A 108 -7.75 1.43 0.59
C VAL A 108 -8.15 0.49 -0.52
N HIS A 109 -9.45 0.51 -0.87
CA HIS A 109 -10.00 -0.31 -1.95
C HIS A 109 -10.08 0.50 -3.24
N GLY A 110 -9.25 0.14 -4.21
CA GLY A 110 -9.23 0.73 -5.54
C GLY A 110 -8.33 1.96 -5.66
N ARG A 111 -7.74 2.13 -6.85
CA ARG A 111 -6.83 3.24 -7.16
C ARG A 111 -7.50 4.61 -7.09
N ARG A 112 -8.79 4.70 -7.45
CA ARG A 112 -9.52 5.97 -7.34
C ARG A 112 -9.64 6.42 -5.90
N GLN A 113 -10.00 5.54 -4.96
CA GLN A 113 -10.05 5.88 -3.52
C GLN A 113 -8.65 6.18 -2.96
N ALA A 114 -7.62 5.50 -3.45
CA ALA A 114 -6.23 5.82 -3.10
C ALA A 114 -5.78 7.21 -3.56
N MET A 115 -6.33 7.69 -4.69
CA MET A 115 -6.09 9.04 -5.22
C MET A 115 -7.06 10.08 -4.65
N ASP A 116 -8.22 9.65 -4.15
CA ASP A 116 -9.32 10.45 -3.59
C ASP A 116 -9.30 10.49 -2.05
N ILE A 117 -8.19 10.07 -1.44
CA ILE A 117 -7.82 10.59 -0.11
C ILE A 117 -7.82 12.12 -0.28
N GLY A 118 -8.85 12.80 0.22
CA GLY A 118 -9.29 14.16 -0.14
C GLY A 118 -8.22 15.25 -0.14
N GLY A 119 -7.34 15.22 -1.14
CA GLY A 119 -6.00 15.75 -1.06
C GLY A 119 -5.15 14.91 -0.07
N PRO A 120 -3.94 14.46 -0.43
CA PRO A 120 -3.02 14.05 0.62
C PRO A 120 -2.93 15.22 1.62
N PRO A 121 -2.96 15.00 2.95
CA PRO A 121 -2.47 16.01 3.88
C PRO A 121 -1.08 16.40 3.36
N HIS A 122 -0.92 17.64 2.91
CA HIS A 122 0.06 18.07 1.91
C HIS A 122 1.29 17.13 1.82
N SER A 123 1.26 16.19 0.87
CA SER A 123 2.39 15.29 0.66
C SER A 123 3.43 16.04 -0.15
N ASP A 124 4.64 16.15 0.37
CA ASP A 124 5.75 16.71 -0.41
C ASP A 124 6.21 15.72 -1.49
N TYR A 125 6.02 14.42 -1.23
CA TYR A 125 6.51 13.36 -2.10
C TYR A 125 5.53 12.17 -2.14
N LEU A 126 5.39 11.59 -3.33
CA LEU A 126 4.71 10.33 -3.58
C LEU A 126 5.71 9.34 -4.18
N VAL A 127 5.87 8.20 -3.51
CA VAL A 127 6.69 7.08 -3.98
C VAL A 127 5.76 5.94 -4.38
N LEU A 128 5.86 5.53 -5.64
CA LEU A 128 5.01 4.48 -6.21
C LEU A 128 5.80 3.19 -6.34
N GLY A 129 5.22 2.09 -5.85
CA GLY A 129 5.69 0.75 -6.17
C GLY A 129 5.53 0.48 -7.66
N GLN A 130 6.62 0.15 -8.34
CA GLN A 130 6.60 -0.34 -9.71
C GLN A 130 6.89 -1.84 -9.72
N ARG A 131 6.46 -2.49 -10.81
CA ARG A 131 6.69 -3.91 -11.10
C ARG A 131 8.01 -4.10 -11.85
#